data_AF-A0AAF0YJU1-F1
#
_entry.id   AF-A0AAF0YJU1-F1
#
_cell.length_a   1.000
_cell.length_b   1.000
_cell.length_c   1.000
_cell.angle_alpha   90.00
_cell.angle_beta   90.00
_cell.angle_gamma   90.00
#
_symmetry.space_group_name_H-M   'P 1'
#
loop_
_entity.id
_entity.type
_entity.pdbx_description
1 polymer ?
#
loop_
_entity_poly.entity_id
_entity_poly.type
_entity_poly.pdbx_seq_one_letter_code
_entity_poly.pdbx_strand_id
1 'polypeptide(L)'
;MSEVYKRSFSDGIAIGFGYLPVAMAFGITAKPLIDLLSTTLMSGLNYAGAGQFLTLQMLEDSSYITIIIAIFITFLNYIPIAALGVLIFPGILYAVESPIEGILGGIFAAILGIFRVPLFFVVVLSVFFIYLLMFIM
;
A
#
# COMPACT_ATOMS: atom_id res chain seq x y z
N MET A 1 -19.51 25.03 -7.14
CA MET A 1 -18.62 23.86 -6.99
C MET A 1 -19.38 22.65 -7.52
N SER A 2 -18.87 21.92 -8.52
CA SER A 2 -19.57 20.71 -9.02
C SER A 2 -19.75 19.69 -7.89
N GLU A 3 -20.79 18.86 -7.96
CA GLU A 3 -21.06 17.81 -6.96
C GLU A 3 -19.87 16.86 -6.77
N VAL A 4 -19.06 16.68 -7.82
CA VAL A 4 -17.81 15.91 -7.76
C VAL A 4 -16.82 16.52 -6.77
N TYR A 5 -16.59 17.84 -6.80
CA TYR A 5 -15.65 18.48 -5.88
C TYR A 5 -16.11 18.40 -4.43
N LYS A 6 -17.41 18.52 -4.16
CA LYS A 6 -17.95 18.36 -2.80
C LYS A 6 -17.75 16.95 -2.28
N ARG A 7 -17.99 15.96 -3.14
CA ARG A 7 -17.79 14.54 -2.81
C ARG A 7 -16.31 14.22 -2.59
N SER A 8 -15.44 14.61 -3.51
CA SER A 8 -13.98 14.43 -3.36
C SER A 8 -13.43 15.12 -2.10
N PHE A 9 -13.96 16.29 -1.73
CA PHE A 9 -13.56 16.97 -0.50
C PHE A 9 -14.03 16.19 0.75
N SER A 10 -15.28 15.74 0.76
CA SER A 10 -15.82 14.90 1.84
C SER A 10 -15.06 13.58 1.97
N ASP A 11 -14.72 12.95 0.85
CA ASP A 11 -13.93 11.72 0.81
C ASP A 11 -12.51 11.97 1.36
N GLY A 12 -11.89 13.10 0.99
CA GLY A 12 -10.58 13.52 1.51
C GLY A 12 -10.59 13.73 3.04
N ILE A 13 -11.66 14.33 3.58
CA ILE A 13 -11.83 14.48 5.03
C ILE A 13 -11.93 13.10 5.69
N ALA A 14 -12.77 12.20 5.17
CA ALA A 14 -12.93 10.86 5.73
C ALA A 14 -11.61 10.07 5.73
N ILE A 15 -10.83 10.16 4.65
CA ILE A 15 -9.49 9.57 4.55
C ILE A 15 -8.56 10.19 5.59
N GLY A 16 -8.52 11.52 5.69
CA GLY A 16 -7.68 12.23 6.66
C GLY A 16 -7.96 11.82 8.11
N PHE A 17 -9.24 11.71 8.48
CA PHE A 17 -9.65 11.19 9.80
C PHE A 17 -9.18 9.75 10.04
N GLY A 18 -9.22 8.91 9.00
CA GLY A 18 -8.71 7.54 9.06
C GLY A 18 -7.21 7.45 9.38
N TYR A 19 -6.42 8.47 9.06
CA TYR A 19 -4.98 8.51 9.33
C TYR A 19 -4.59 9.11 10.70
N LEU A 20 -5.53 9.74 11.42
CA LEU A 20 -5.25 10.35 12.73
C LEU A 20 -4.61 9.37 13.73
N PRO A 21 -5.09 8.12 13.90
CA PRO A 21 -4.46 7.17 14.82
C PRO A 21 -3.00 6.88 14.48
N VAL A 22 -2.69 6.73 13.19
CA VAL A 22 -1.33 6.45 12.71
C VAL A 22 -0.41 7.65 12.93
N ALA A 23 -0.90 8.85 12.61
CA ALA A 23 -0.16 10.09 12.84
C ALA A 23 0.12 10.35 14.33
N MET A 24 -0.85 10.08 15.20
CA MET A 24 -0.67 10.18 16.65
C MET A 24 0.35 9.15 17.16
N ALA A 25 0.25 7.89 16.73
CA ALA A 25 1.22 6.85 17.10
C ALA A 25 2.65 7.26 16.69
N PHE A 26 2.83 7.70 15.44
CA PHE A 26 4.11 8.18 14.95
C PHE A 26 4.64 9.37 15.76
N GLY A 27 3.81 10.39 16.01
CA GLY A 27 4.22 11.57 16.76
C GLY A 27 4.63 11.27 18.21
N ILE A 28 3.92 10.37 18.89
CA ILE A 28 4.27 9.92 20.24
C ILE A 28 5.61 9.17 20.24
N THR A 29 5.85 8.31 19.25
CA THR A 29 7.10 7.56 19.10
C THR A 29 8.28 8.46 18.69
N ALA A 30 8.03 9.50 17.89
CA ALA A 30 9.06 10.42 17.40
C ALA A 30 9.51 11.45 18.46
N LYS A 31 8.59 11.86 19.36
CA LYS A 31 8.82 12.90 20.37
C LYS A 31 10.11 12.76 21.21
N PRO A 32 10.54 11.56 21.65
CA PRO A 32 11.80 11.41 22.37
C PRO A 32 13.05 11.41 21.47
N LEU A 33 12.90 11.25 20.15
CA LEU A 33 14.01 11.00 19.23
C LEU A 33 14.38 12.20 18.36
N ILE A 34 13.37 12.95 17.90
CA ILE A 34 13.53 14.05 16.95
C ILE A 34 12.62 15.23 17.31
N ASP A 35 13.00 16.43 16.88
CA ASP A 35 12.23 17.64 17.15
C ASP A 35 10.89 17.67 16.37
N LEU A 36 10.00 18.58 16.78
CA LEU A 36 8.66 18.69 16.20
C LEU A 36 8.68 19.03 14.70
N LEU A 37 9.60 19.91 14.27
CA LEU A 37 9.70 20.31 12.87
C LEU A 37 10.22 19.14 12.04
N SER A 38 11.30 18.47 12.48
CA SER A 38 11.81 17.27 11.81
C SER A 38 10.78 16.13 11.77
N THR A 39 10.01 15.94 12.85
CA THR A 39 8.90 14.97 12.88
C THR A 39 7.84 15.31 11.85
N THR A 40 7.43 16.57 11.77
CA THR A 40 6.40 17.05 10.84
C THR A 40 6.88 16.94 9.39
N LEU A 41 8.13 17.34 9.14
CA LEU A 41 8.77 17.24 7.82
C LEU A 41 8.93 15.77 7.40
N MET A 42 9.36 14.91 8.31
CA MET A 42 9.46 13.47 8.05
C MET A 42 8.08 12.86 7.77
N SER A 43 7.05 13.28 8.50
CA SER A 43 5.66 12.88 8.27
C SER A 43 5.13 13.33 6.90
N GLY A 44 5.43 14.58 6.52
CA GLY A 44 4.93 15.19 5.29
C GLY A 44 5.72 14.86 4.03
N LEU A 45 7.03 14.59 4.14
CA LEU A 45 7.91 14.29 3.01
C LEU A 45 8.09 12.79 2.77
N ASN A 46 8.03 11.97 3.82
CA ASN A 46 8.04 10.53 3.69
C ASN A 46 6.58 10.03 3.62
N TYR A 47 6.27 9.13 2.71
CA TYR A 47 4.93 8.56 2.62
C TYR A 47 4.53 7.94 3.97
N ALA A 48 3.41 8.40 4.54
CA ALA A 48 2.92 8.02 5.86
C ALA A 48 2.70 6.50 5.95
N GLY A 49 3.71 5.78 6.45
CA GLY A 49 3.77 4.33 6.32
C GLY A 49 4.96 3.71 7.04
N ALA A 50 5.14 2.41 6.83
CA ALA A 50 6.09 1.55 7.55
C ALA A 50 7.54 2.09 7.59
N GLY A 51 7.97 2.83 6.56
CA GLY A 51 9.32 3.42 6.49
C GLY A 51 9.60 4.45 7.59
N GLN A 52 8.60 5.18 8.08
CA GLN A 52 8.77 6.18 9.13
C GLN A 52 9.04 5.52 10.50
N PHE A 53 8.27 4.49 10.83
CA PHE A 53 8.46 3.72 12.06
C PHE A 53 9.77 2.92 12.05
N LEU A 54 10.17 2.38 10.88
CA LEU A 54 11.47 1.74 10.70
C LEU A 54 12.60 2.73 11.00
N THR A 55 12.50 3.94 10.47
CA THR A 55 13.52 4.99 10.67
C THR A 55 13.64 5.37 12.15
N LEU A 56 12.52 5.55 12.85
CA LEU A 56 12.54 5.85 14.30
C LEU A 56 13.22 4.74 15.10
N GLN A 57 12.95 3.46 14.78
CA GLN A 57 13.59 2.34 15.45
C GLN A 57 15.10 2.28 15.18
N MET A 58 15.53 2.65 13.97
CA MET A 58 16.94 2.59 13.58
C MET A 58 17.74 3.83 13.99
N LEU A 59 17.09 4.95 14.31
CA LEU A 59 17.75 6.19 14.73
C LEU A 59 18.54 6.03 16.04
N GLU A 60 18.16 5.07 16.89
CA GLU A 60 18.84 4.82 18.17
C GLU A 60 20.20 4.12 17.99
N ASP A 61 20.29 3.18 17.04
CA ASP A 61 21.41 2.22 16.97
C ASP A 61 22.13 2.15 15.60
N SER A 62 21.63 2.82 14.56
CA SER A 62 22.14 2.68 13.19
C SER A 62 22.71 3.96 12.60
N SER A 63 23.68 3.80 11.69
CA SER A 63 24.20 4.92 10.90
C SER A 63 23.16 5.45 9.91
N TYR A 64 23.22 6.75 9.58
CA TYR A 64 22.33 7.36 8.59
C TYR A 64 22.34 6.66 7.23
N ILE A 65 23.50 6.17 6.78
CA ILE A 65 23.63 5.42 5.52
C ILE A 65 22.83 4.12 5.58
N THR A 66 22.92 3.39 6.69
CA THR A 66 22.17 2.15 6.91
C THR A 66 20.67 2.41 6.88
N ILE A 67 20.22 3.49 7.51
CA ILE A 67 18.82 3.92 7.53
C ILE A 67 18.32 4.20 6.11
N ILE A 68 19.09 4.96 5.31
CA ILE A 68 18.72 5.27 3.91
C ILE A 68 18.58 4.00 3.08
N ILE A 69 19.52 3.06 3.20
CA ILE A 69 19.47 1.78 2.49
C ILE A 69 18.27 0.95 2.96
N ALA A 70 18.01 0.90 4.26
CA ALA A 70 16.88 0.15 4.82
C ALA A 70 15.54 0.69 4.32
N ILE A 71 15.34 2.02 4.32
CA ILE A 71 14.14 2.66 3.77
C ILE A 71 13.97 2.30 2.28
N PHE A 72 15.05 2.35 1.50
CA PHE A 72 15.01 2.01 0.08
C PHE A 72 14.63 0.54 -0.16
N ILE A 73 15.22 -0.39 0.59
CA ILE A 73 14.87 -1.82 0.50
C ILE A 73 13.42 -2.04 0.92
N THR A 74 12.97 -1.41 1.99
CA THR A 74 11.58 -1.48 2.45
C THR A 74 10.62 -0.98 1.38
N PHE A 75 10.93 0.16 0.74
CA PHE A 75 10.14 0.67 -0.39
C PHE A 75 10.01 -0.37 -1.51
N LEU A 76 11.12 -0.98 -1.95
CA LEU A 76 11.10 -2.01 -2.99
C LEU A 76 10.26 -3.24 -2.60
N ASN A 77 10.28 -3.63 -1.32
CA ASN A 77 9.47 -4.76 -0.82
C ASN A 77 7.96 -4.48 -0.85
N TYR A 78 7.54 -3.22 -0.79
CA TYR A 78 6.12 -2.86 -0.83
C TYR A 78 5.57 -2.65 -2.25
N ILE A 79 6.42 -2.49 -3.27
CA ILE A 79 5.99 -2.35 -4.67
C ILE A 79 5.04 -3.48 -5.11
N PRO A 80 5.30 -4.78 -4.83
CA PRO A 80 4.40 -5.86 -5.21
C PRO A 80 3.00 -5.74 -4.62
N ILE A 81 2.90 -5.38 -3.34
CA ILE A 81 1.62 -5.24 -2.64
C ILE A 81 0.84 -4.05 -3.21
N ALA A 82 1.52 -2.93 -3.46
CA ALA A 82 0.92 -1.75 -4.07
C ALA A 82 0.41 -2.06 -5.49
N ALA A 83 1.22 -2.76 -6.30
CA ALA A 83 0.83 -3.17 -7.65
C ALA A 83 -0.36 -4.14 -7.64
N LEU A 84 -0.42 -5.07 -6.67
CA LEU A 84 -1.57 -5.96 -6.52
C LEU A 84 -2.86 -5.20 -6.22
N GLY A 85 -2.83 -4.29 -5.25
CA GLY A 85 -4.02 -3.56 -4.80
C GLY A 85 -4.51 -2.50 -5.78
N VAL A 86 -3.60 -1.78 -6.44
CA VAL A 86 -3.94 -0.60 -7.27
C VAL A 86 -4.04 -0.94 -8.76
N LEU A 87 -3.28 -1.92 -9.27
CA LEU A 87 -3.27 -2.26 -10.70
C LEU A 87 -3.93 -3.60 -10.98
N ILE A 88 -3.47 -4.69 -10.35
CA ILE A 88 -3.89 -6.05 -10.72
C ILE A 88 -5.34 -6.31 -10.33
N PHE A 89 -5.74 -5.97 -9.10
CA PHE A 89 -7.10 -6.23 -8.63
C PHE A 89 -8.17 -5.46 -9.43
N PRO A 90 -8.04 -4.14 -9.65
CA PRO A 90 -8.95 -3.44 -10.56
C PRO A 90 -8.89 -3.98 -11.98
N GLY A 91 -7.69 -4.30 -12.49
CA GLY A 91 -7.51 -4.88 -13.82
C GLY A 91 -8.27 -6.19 -14.00
N ILE A 92 -8.28 -7.06 -13.00
CA ILE A 92 -9.07 -8.30 -13.00
C ILE A 92 -10.57 -7.97 -13.02
N LEU A 93 -11.04 -7.06 -12.14
CA LEU A 93 -12.46 -6.72 -12.04
C LEU A 93 -13.02 -6.10 -13.33
N TYR A 94 -12.23 -5.33 -14.08
CA TYR A 94 -12.66 -4.73 -15.34
C TYR A 94 -12.53 -5.65 -16.55
N ALA A 95 -11.79 -6.75 -16.44
CA ALA A 95 -11.54 -7.68 -17.54
C ALA A 95 -12.62 -8.79 -17.67
N VAL A 96 -13.48 -8.96 -16.69
CA VAL A 96 -14.53 -9.99 -16.65
C VAL A 96 -15.93 -9.41 -16.83
N GLU A 97 -16.82 -10.16 -17.47
CA GLU A 97 -18.23 -9.79 -17.64
C GLU A 97 -19.06 -10.07 -16.37
N SER A 98 -18.70 -11.13 -15.63
CA SER A 98 -19.35 -11.53 -14.38
C SER A 98 -18.56 -11.06 -13.15
N PRO A 99 -19.20 -10.34 -12.19
CA PRO A 99 -18.54 -9.90 -10.97
C PRO A 99 -17.96 -11.05 -10.13
N ILE A 100 -18.55 -12.25 -10.21
CA ILE A 100 -18.13 -13.42 -9.43
C ILE A 100 -16.74 -13.89 -9.88
N GLU A 101 -16.50 -13.93 -11.19
CA GLU A 101 -15.20 -14.32 -11.76
C GLU A 101 -14.09 -13.34 -11.37
N GLY A 102 -14.41 -12.05 -11.36
CA GLY A 102 -13.48 -11.00 -10.96
C GLY A 102 -13.10 -11.07 -9.48
N ILE A 103 -14.07 -11.36 -8.61
CA ILE A 103 -13.80 -11.58 -7.18
C ILE A 103 -12.94 -12.83 -6.98
N LEU A 104 -13.26 -13.94 -7.66
CA LEU A 104 -12.48 -15.18 -7.57
C LEU A 104 -11.05 -15.00 -8.08
N GLY A 105 -10.87 -14.31 -9.21
CA GLY A 105 -9.56 -13.97 -9.76
C GLY A 105 -8.76 -13.04 -8.82
N GLY A 106 -9.42 -12.06 -8.22
CA GLY A 106 -8.82 -11.16 -7.23
C GLY A 106 -8.38 -11.88 -5.96
N ILE A 107 -9.19 -12.81 -5.45
CA ILE A 107 -8.83 -13.68 -4.30
C ILE A 107 -7.62 -14.55 -4.67
N PHE A 108 -7.62 -15.15 -5.85
CA PHE A 108 -6.52 -15.98 -6.33
C PHE A 108 -5.20 -15.17 -6.44
N ALA A 109 -5.27 -13.96 -7.02
CA ALA A 109 -4.12 -13.05 -7.09
C ALA A 109 -3.61 -12.66 -5.68
N ALA A 110 -4.51 -12.41 -4.73
CA ALA A 110 -4.15 -12.09 -3.35
C ALA A 110 -3.46 -13.27 -2.65
N ILE A 111 -3.95 -14.50 -2.85
CA ILE A 111 -3.31 -15.72 -2.33
C ILE A 111 -1.88 -15.86 -2.87
N LEU A 112 -1.69 -15.71 -4.18
CA LEU A 112 -0.35 -15.77 -4.79
C LEU A 112 0.57 -14.65 -4.27
N GLY A 113 0.02 -13.45 -4.05
CA GLY A 113 0.71 -12.32 -3.44
C GLY A 113 1.19 -12.60 -2.01
N ILE A 114 0.36 -13.28 -1.19
CA ILE A 114 0.73 -13.71 0.17
C ILE A 114 1.92 -14.68 0.15
N PHE A 115 1.96 -15.58 -0.83
CA PHE A 115 3.09 -16.50 -1.03
C PHE A 115 4.34 -15.84 -1.63
N ARG A 116 4.35 -14.50 -1.76
CA ARG A 116 5.45 -13.71 -2.35
C ARG A 116 5.84 -14.21 -3.75
N VAL A 117 4.87 -14.71 -4.51
CA VAL A 117 5.08 -15.09 -5.90
C VAL A 117 5.41 -13.82 -6.69
N PRO A 118 6.44 -13.83 -7.57
CA PRO A 118 6.78 -12.65 -8.36
C PRO A 118 5.57 -12.14 -9.14
N LEU A 119 5.37 -10.81 -9.15
CA LEU A 119 4.24 -10.12 -9.79
C LEU A 119 3.92 -10.63 -11.20
N PHE A 120 4.96 -10.86 -12.01
CA PHE A 120 4.82 -11.41 -13.36
C PHE A 120 4.02 -12.73 -13.36
N PHE A 121 4.38 -13.67 -12.49
CA PHE A 121 3.67 -14.94 -12.36
C PHE A 121 2.29 -14.77 -11.73
N VAL A 122 2.12 -13.82 -10.79
CA VAL A 122 0.80 -13.54 -10.22
C VAL A 122 -0.19 -13.13 -11.32
N VAL A 123 0.23 -12.23 -12.22
CA VAL A 123 -0.61 -11.80 -13.34
C VAL A 123 -0.89 -12.96 -14.29
N VAL A 124 0.14 -13.67 -14.76
CA VAL A 124 -0.02 -14.77 -15.72
C VAL A 124 -0.92 -15.88 -15.18
N LEU A 125 -0.70 -16.31 -13.93
CA LEU A 125 -1.50 -17.36 -13.31
C LEU A 125 -2.94 -16.90 -13.04
N SER A 126 -3.14 -15.65 -12.64
CA SER A 126 -4.50 -15.12 -12.40
C SER A 126 -5.31 -15.02 -13.70
N VAL A 127 -4.69 -14.58 -14.81
CA VAL A 127 -5.34 -14.56 -16.13
C VAL A 127 -5.68 -15.97 -16.59
N PHE A 128 -4.74 -16.91 -16.45
CA PHE A 128 -4.98 -18.31 -16.80
C PHE A 128 -6.12 -18.92 -15.97
N PHE A 129 -6.14 -18.66 -14.66
CA PHE A 129 -7.18 -19.12 -13.75
C PHE A 129 -8.57 -18.57 -14.12
N ILE A 130 -8.66 -17.27 -14.45
CA ILE A 130 -9.92 -16.66 -14.89
C ILE A 130 -10.38 -17.29 -16.22
N TYR A 131 -9.49 -17.49 -17.18
CA TYR A 131 -9.84 -18.13 -18.45
C TYR A 131 -10.36 -19.57 -18.26
N LEU A 132 -9.77 -20.31 -17.31
CA LEU A 132 -10.25 -21.64 -16.94
C LEU A 132 -11.66 -21.58 -16.33
N LEU A 133 -11.92 -20.62 -15.43
CA LEU A 133 -13.24 -20.41 -14.84
C LEU A 133 -14.29 -20.09 -15.92
N MET A 134 -13.96 -19.20 -16.86
CA MET A 134 -14.84 -18.84 -17.98
C MET A 134 -15.14 -20.02 -18.92
N PHE A 135 -14.29 -21.05 -18.96
CA PHE A 135 -14.54 -22.25 -19.76
C PHE A 135 -15.46 -23.25 -19.04
N ILE A 136 -15.47 -23.24 -17.70
CA ILE A 136 -16.20 -24.20 -16.87
C ILE A 136 -17.61 -23.70 -16.52
N MET A 137 -17.76 -22.39 -16.30
CA MET A 137 -19.01 -21.73 -15.91
C MET A 137 -19.79 -21.23 -17.13
#